data_AF-A0A1B9LK12-F1
#
_entry.id   AF-A0A1B9LK12-F1
#
_cell.length_a   1.000
_cell.length_b   1.000
_cell.length_c   1.000
_cell.angle_alpha   90.00
_cell.angle_beta   90.00
_cell.angle_gamma   90.00
#
_symmetry.space_group_name_H-M   'P 1'
#
loop_
_entity.id
_entity.type
_entity.pdbx_description
1 polymer ?
#
loop_
_entity_poly.entity_id
_entity_poly.type
_entity_poly.pdbx_seq_one_letter_code
_entity_poly.pdbx_strand_id
1 'polypeptide(L)'
;MITHISPLGSMDLLAQAEVDILKKSANSELYQLFRNCSLATLNAGSKTDNTKDLLDRFESFEINVISKERGVKLELVNAPESAFVDKRIIRSIQANLFAVLRDILFLNSQISAVKQLVSNVKLDRDHSFYITNLVFSILRNANALHVGEEPNLVVCWGGHSINENEYYYARQVGMQLGLRELNICTGCGPGIMEAPMKGAAVGHAQQRYKDSRFIGMTEPSIIAAEPPNALVNELIIMPDIEKRLEAFVRIAHGIIIFPGGPGTAEELLYILGILLNPANKTQTLPLILTGPKECEEYFIAIDNFIRSSLGDEATKLYQIVIDSPEQVARIMKEGVKHVKSSRLATGDAYGFNWLLKIDESLQHPFDPTHENMAALNLHKDQPVELLAADLRRAFSGIVAGNVKEFGMKLIAEHGPYKLQGDPEIMKQLDNLLRSFIKQDRMKLPGGTAYKPCYEICY
;
A
#
# COMPACT_ATOMS: atom_id res chain seq x y z
N MET A 1 14.28 15.65 -25.16
CA MET A 1 13.70 16.92 -24.64
C MET A 1 14.20 17.13 -23.21
N ILE A 2 14.66 18.34 -22.85
CA ILE A 2 15.14 18.65 -21.49
C ILE A 2 14.19 19.64 -20.83
N THR A 3 13.72 19.33 -19.62
CA THR A 3 12.82 20.21 -18.85
C THR A 3 13.31 20.39 -17.43
N HIS A 4 13.23 21.62 -16.91
CA HIS A 4 13.63 21.94 -15.55
C HIS A 4 12.42 22.18 -14.66
N ILE A 5 12.35 21.46 -13.56
CA ILE A 5 11.25 21.50 -12.60
C ILE A 5 11.77 22.04 -11.26
N SER A 6 11.04 22.99 -10.69
CA SER A 6 11.34 23.55 -9.35
C SER A 6 10.37 22.96 -8.32
N PRO A 7 10.72 22.90 -7.02
CA PRO A 7 9.83 22.45 -5.96
C PRO A 7 8.51 23.21 -5.91
N LEU A 8 7.47 22.51 -5.44
CA LEU A 8 6.22 23.13 -5.02
C LEU A 8 6.27 23.40 -3.52
N GLY A 9 5.97 24.64 -3.13
CA GLY A 9 5.96 25.05 -1.72
C GLY A 9 7.35 25.09 -1.08
N SER A 10 7.39 24.91 0.23
CA SER A 10 8.61 24.80 1.03
C SER A 10 9.02 23.33 1.10
N MET A 11 9.69 22.82 0.07
CA MET A 11 10.61 21.72 0.36
C MET A 11 11.72 22.29 1.25
N ASP A 12 12.06 21.58 2.31
CA ASP A 12 13.22 21.93 3.13
C ASP A 12 14.46 21.97 2.23
N LEU A 13 15.29 22.99 2.46
CA LEU A 13 16.52 23.21 1.71
C LEU A 13 17.42 21.99 1.89
N LEU A 14 17.59 21.19 0.82
CA LEU A 14 18.52 20.06 0.84
C LEU A 14 19.96 20.54 1.00
N ALA A 15 20.71 19.89 1.86
CA ALA A 15 22.13 20.11 2.00
C ALA A 15 22.88 19.65 0.74
N GLN A 16 23.98 20.31 0.40
CA GLN A 16 24.79 19.91 -0.77
C GLN A 16 25.26 18.45 -0.67
N ALA A 17 25.58 17.98 0.54
CA ALA A 17 25.95 16.60 0.79
C ALA A 17 24.83 15.60 0.40
N GLU A 18 23.56 15.93 0.63
CA GLU A 18 22.43 15.08 0.25
C GLU A 18 22.26 15.01 -1.27
N VAL A 19 22.47 16.14 -1.96
CA VAL A 19 22.46 16.20 -3.43
C VAL A 19 23.61 15.40 -4.02
N ASP A 20 24.81 15.48 -3.44
CA ASP A 20 26.00 14.79 -3.95
C ASP A 20 25.87 13.27 -3.82
N ILE A 21 25.15 12.76 -2.82
CA ILE A 21 24.87 11.32 -2.67
C ILE A 21 24.16 10.77 -3.92
N LEU A 22 23.21 11.52 -4.50
CA LEU A 22 22.51 11.11 -5.73
C LEU A 22 23.34 11.33 -7.01
N LYS A 23 24.34 12.21 -6.97
CA LYS A 23 25.21 12.51 -8.13
C LYS A 23 26.38 11.55 -8.29
N LYS A 24 26.67 10.69 -7.31
CA LYS A 24 27.91 9.90 -7.26
C LYS A 24 28.11 8.94 -8.43
N SER A 25 27.06 8.56 -9.17
CA SER A 25 27.10 7.98 -10.52
C SER A 25 25.68 7.65 -10.98
N ALA A 26 25.40 7.75 -12.29
CA ALA A 26 24.16 7.25 -12.91
C ALA A 26 23.98 5.72 -12.73
N ASN A 27 25.05 5.01 -12.36
CA ASN A 27 25.02 3.56 -12.06
C ASN A 27 24.92 3.26 -10.56
N SER A 28 24.78 4.26 -9.68
CA SER A 28 24.58 3.99 -8.26
C SER A 28 23.19 3.42 -8.01
N GLU A 29 23.07 2.46 -7.09
CA GLU A 29 21.79 1.82 -6.73
C GLU A 29 20.74 2.84 -6.31
N LEU A 30 21.13 3.85 -5.53
CA LEU A 30 20.24 4.90 -5.08
C LEU A 30 19.75 5.79 -6.23
N TYR A 31 20.61 6.11 -7.21
CA TYR A 31 20.19 6.84 -8.40
C TYR A 31 19.21 6.03 -9.23
N GLN A 32 19.47 4.73 -9.46
CA GLN A 32 18.56 3.86 -10.22
C GLN A 32 17.21 3.75 -9.54
N LEU A 33 17.20 3.60 -8.21
CA LEU A 33 15.99 3.60 -7.40
C LEU A 33 15.21 4.93 -7.55
N PHE A 34 15.90 6.06 -7.39
CA PHE A 34 15.31 7.39 -7.55
C PHE A 34 14.74 7.61 -8.97
N ARG A 35 15.50 7.23 -10.00
CA ARG A 35 15.11 7.30 -11.40
C ARG A 35 13.85 6.47 -11.66
N ASN A 36 13.82 5.22 -11.22
CA ASN A 36 12.71 4.32 -11.49
C ASN A 36 11.42 4.77 -10.76
N CYS A 37 11.53 5.21 -9.50
CA CYS A 37 10.38 5.78 -8.76
C CYS A 37 9.87 7.08 -9.43
N SER A 38 10.77 7.92 -9.92
CA SER A 38 10.41 9.16 -10.63
C SER A 38 9.73 8.87 -11.97
N LEU A 39 10.23 7.88 -12.72
CA LEU A 39 9.64 7.44 -13.99
C LEU A 39 8.23 6.87 -13.78
N ALA A 40 8.05 6.04 -12.76
CA ALA A 40 6.73 5.52 -12.38
C ALA A 40 5.74 6.66 -12.09
N THR A 41 6.18 7.67 -11.34
CA THR A 41 5.38 8.87 -11.02
C THR A 41 5.01 9.68 -12.27
N LEU A 42 5.93 9.82 -13.23
CA LEU A 42 5.68 10.51 -14.50
C LEU A 42 4.71 9.75 -15.41
N ASN A 43 4.59 8.44 -15.22
CA ASN A 43 3.70 7.58 -16.01
C ASN A 43 2.33 7.36 -15.35
N ALA A 44 1.96 8.22 -14.38
CA ALA A 44 0.66 8.22 -13.73
C ALA A 44 -0.49 8.25 -14.78
N GLY A 45 -1.41 7.28 -14.68
CA GLY A 45 -2.54 7.13 -15.60
C GLY A 45 -2.27 6.27 -16.83
N SER A 46 -1.07 5.70 -16.98
CA SER A 46 -0.82 4.66 -17.99
C SER A 46 -1.55 3.36 -17.62
N LYS A 47 -2.11 2.67 -18.62
CA LYS A 47 -2.83 1.40 -18.46
C LYS A 47 -1.91 0.20 -18.68
N THR A 48 -0.78 0.15 -17.99
CA THR A 48 0.20 -0.94 -18.11
C THR A 48 0.55 -1.46 -16.74
N ASP A 49 0.37 -2.77 -16.53
CA ASP A 49 0.69 -3.53 -15.31
C ASP A 49 2.10 -4.16 -15.34
N ASN A 50 2.82 -4.05 -16.47
CA ASN A 50 4.16 -4.60 -16.63
C ASN A 50 5.25 -3.54 -16.41
N THR A 51 5.94 -3.64 -15.27
CA THR A 51 7.09 -2.80 -14.90
C THR A 51 8.19 -2.83 -15.97
N LYS A 52 8.48 -3.99 -16.56
CA LYS A 52 9.57 -4.14 -17.54
C LYS A 52 9.27 -3.37 -18.82
N ASP A 53 8.07 -3.53 -19.36
CA ASP A 53 7.65 -2.83 -20.58
C ASP A 53 7.71 -1.30 -20.40
N LEU A 54 7.40 -0.81 -19.19
CA LEU A 54 7.51 0.60 -18.83
C LEU A 54 8.97 1.07 -18.81
N LEU A 55 9.87 0.31 -18.17
CA LEU A 55 11.29 0.65 -18.09
C LEU A 55 11.97 0.59 -19.47
N ASP A 56 11.71 -0.47 -20.24
CA ASP A 56 12.25 -0.69 -21.59
C ASP A 56 11.78 0.40 -22.57
N ARG A 57 10.51 0.83 -22.47
CA ARG A 57 9.97 1.93 -23.29
C ARG A 57 10.67 3.27 -23.03
N PHE A 58 11.16 3.48 -21.81
CA PHE A 58 11.78 4.74 -21.38
C PHE A 58 13.25 4.54 -20.96
N GLU A 59 14.00 3.71 -21.70
CA GLU A 59 15.45 3.54 -21.49
C GLU A 59 16.21 4.88 -21.53
N SER A 60 15.82 5.76 -22.45
CA SER A 60 16.46 7.09 -22.64
C SER A 60 16.06 8.15 -21.60
N PHE A 61 15.20 7.81 -20.63
CA PHE A 61 14.81 8.73 -19.56
C PHE A 61 15.96 8.90 -18.55
N GLU A 62 16.26 10.14 -18.18
CA GLU A 62 17.18 10.46 -17.09
C GLU A 62 16.61 11.58 -16.21
N ILE A 63 17.04 11.60 -14.94
CA ILE A 63 16.66 12.62 -13.97
C ILE A 63 17.86 13.09 -13.18
N ASN A 64 18.16 14.38 -13.24
CA ASN A 64 19.30 14.96 -12.54
C ASN A 64 18.85 15.92 -11.43
N VAL A 65 19.49 15.81 -10.27
CA VAL A 65 19.28 16.73 -9.15
C VAL A 65 20.28 17.87 -9.23
N ILE A 66 19.78 19.08 -9.48
CA ILE A 66 20.59 20.29 -9.63
C ILE A 66 20.45 21.15 -8.38
N SER A 67 21.54 21.33 -7.64
CA SER A 67 21.61 22.30 -6.54
C SER A 67 21.81 23.71 -7.07
N LYS A 68 21.03 24.67 -6.54
CA LYS A 68 21.11 26.11 -6.81
C LYS A 68 21.05 26.86 -5.48
N GLU A 69 21.43 28.13 -5.48
CA GLU A 69 21.44 28.98 -4.27
C GLU A 69 20.08 29.08 -3.55
N ARG A 70 18.97 28.95 -4.31
CA ARG A 70 17.59 29.02 -3.79
C ARG A 70 16.97 27.64 -3.51
N GLY A 71 17.77 26.58 -3.49
CA GLY A 71 17.32 25.21 -3.27
C GLY A 71 17.55 24.29 -4.48
N VAL A 72 16.78 23.22 -4.56
CA VAL A 72 16.99 22.13 -5.54
C VAL A 72 16.07 22.27 -6.75
N LYS A 73 16.55 21.84 -7.91
CA LYS A 73 15.76 21.64 -9.13
C LYS A 73 15.95 20.22 -9.66
N LEU A 74 14.93 19.71 -10.34
CA LEU A 74 15.02 18.47 -11.09
C LEU A 74 15.13 18.81 -12.57
N GLU A 75 16.12 18.25 -13.24
CA GLU A 75 16.21 18.23 -14.69
C GLU A 75 15.73 16.87 -15.19
N LEU A 76 14.74 16.88 -16.08
CA LEU A 76 14.17 15.70 -16.69
C LEU A 76 14.61 15.63 -18.14
N VAL A 77 15.20 14.52 -18.54
CA VAL A 77 15.61 14.23 -19.92
C VAL A 77 14.70 13.14 -20.47
N ASN A 78 14.03 13.41 -21.60
CA ASN A 78 13.12 12.47 -22.28
C ASN A 78 11.99 11.91 -21.39
N ALA A 79 11.42 12.76 -20.54
CA ALA A 79 10.26 12.39 -19.72
C ALA A 79 9.03 12.03 -20.56
N PRO A 80 8.14 11.14 -20.06
CA PRO A 80 6.86 10.82 -20.70
C PRO A 80 6.02 12.06 -21.03
N GLU A 81 5.57 12.20 -22.27
CA GLU A 81 4.77 13.37 -22.70
C GLU A 81 3.42 13.47 -21.97
N SER A 82 2.85 12.34 -21.54
CA SER A 82 1.61 12.27 -20.77
C SER A 82 1.66 13.01 -19.44
N ALA A 83 2.86 13.28 -18.90
CA ALA A 83 3.03 14.05 -17.67
C ALA A 83 2.82 15.56 -17.85
N PHE A 84 2.66 16.03 -19.10
CA PHE A 84 2.60 17.44 -19.46
C PHE A 84 1.25 17.84 -20.06
N VAL A 85 0.78 19.03 -19.71
CA VAL A 85 -0.34 19.73 -20.35
C VAL A 85 0.19 21.05 -20.88
N ASP A 86 0.08 21.30 -22.18
CA ASP A 86 0.64 22.48 -22.86
C ASP A 86 2.13 22.72 -22.52
N LYS A 87 2.91 21.62 -22.54
CA LYS A 87 4.36 21.59 -22.21
C LYS A 87 4.69 21.98 -20.76
N ARG A 88 3.70 22.06 -19.87
CA ARG A 88 3.89 22.27 -18.43
C ARG A 88 3.56 20.99 -17.69
N ILE A 89 4.44 20.58 -16.77
CA ILE A 89 4.19 19.40 -15.94
C ILE A 89 2.93 19.59 -15.10
N ILE A 90 2.14 18.53 -14.94
CA ILE A 90 0.99 18.52 -14.03
C ILE A 90 1.48 18.74 -12.59
N ARG A 91 0.81 19.63 -11.85
CA ARG A 91 1.24 20.05 -10.50
C ARG A 91 1.29 18.90 -9.50
N SER A 92 0.36 17.93 -9.55
CA SER A 92 0.40 16.76 -8.66
C SER A 92 1.60 15.87 -8.96
N ILE A 93 1.88 15.60 -10.24
CA ILE A 93 3.10 14.86 -10.66
C ILE A 93 4.35 15.60 -10.19
N GLN A 94 4.39 16.93 -10.35
CA GLN A 94 5.48 17.77 -9.84
C GLN A 94 5.68 17.60 -8.32
N ALA A 95 4.62 17.64 -7.52
CA ALA A 95 4.70 17.44 -6.07
C ALA A 95 5.21 16.02 -5.74
N ASN A 96 4.68 15.01 -6.42
CA ASN A 96 5.05 13.61 -6.22
C ASN A 96 6.53 13.34 -6.55
N LEU A 97 7.10 13.97 -7.59
CA LEU A 97 8.54 13.86 -7.88
C LEU A 97 9.42 14.34 -6.72
N PHE A 98 8.98 15.39 -6.01
CA PHE A 98 9.71 15.88 -4.85
C PHE A 98 9.44 15.07 -3.58
N ALA A 99 8.27 14.45 -3.44
CA ALA A 99 8.03 13.44 -2.42
C ALA A 99 8.94 12.22 -2.62
N VAL A 100 9.12 11.77 -3.87
CA VAL A 100 10.08 10.70 -4.21
C VAL A 100 11.49 11.11 -3.79
N LEU A 101 11.94 12.31 -4.14
CA LEU A 101 13.26 12.80 -3.75
C LEU A 101 13.45 12.84 -2.23
N ARG A 102 12.48 13.42 -1.51
CA ARG A 102 12.46 13.53 -0.05
C ARG A 102 12.60 12.15 0.60
N ASP A 103 11.76 11.21 0.21
CA ASP A 103 11.69 9.90 0.87
C ASP A 103 12.91 9.04 0.55
N ILE A 104 13.38 9.00 -0.70
CA ILE A 104 14.58 8.21 -1.07
C ILE A 104 15.84 8.72 -0.36
N LEU A 105 16.03 10.04 -0.25
CA LEU A 105 17.14 10.62 0.50
C LEU A 105 17.03 10.34 2.00
N PHE A 106 15.85 10.55 2.58
CA PHE A 106 15.61 10.32 4.00
C PHE A 106 15.84 8.86 4.36
N LEU A 107 15.29 7.92 3.59
CA LEU A 107 15.47 6.49 3.77
C LEU A 107 16.95 6.09 3.75
N ASN A 108 17.72 6.56 2.77
CA ASN A 108 19.15 6.26 2.70
C ASN A 108 19.92 6.75 3.93
N SER A 109 19.58 7.94 4.44
CA SER A 109 20.20 8.51 5.64
C SER A 109 19.82 7.73 6.92
N GLN A 110 18.53 7.41 7.09
CA GLN A 110 18.03 6.70 8.27
C GLN A 110 18.50 5.26 8.32
N ILE A 111 18.49 4.55 7.18
CA ILE A 111 18.99 3.18 7.11
C ILE A 111 20.47 3.15 7.49
N SER A 112 21.25 4.14 7.05
CA SER A 112 22.67 4.27 7.41
C SER A 112 22.86 4.57 8.91
N ALA A 113 22.05 5.47 9.48
CA ALA A 113 22.08 5.78 10.91
C ALA A 113 21.67 4.59 11.78
N VAL A 114 20.60 3.88 11.42
CA VAL A 114 20.14 2.67 12.12
C VAL A 114 21.18 1.56 12.00
N LYS A 115 21.75 1.31 10.81
CA LYS A 115 22.83 0.31 10.65
C LYS A 115 24.03 0.62 11.56
N GLN A 116 24.42 1.88 11.71
CA GLN A 116 25.51 2.29 12.61
C GLN A 116 25.16 2.13 14.09
N LEU A 117 23.92 2.41 14.48
CA LEU A 117 23.45 2.20 15.84
C LEU A 117 23.38 0.71 16.18
N VAL A 118 22.87 -0.12 15.27
CA VAL A 118 22.73 -1.57 15.44
C VAL A 118 24.08 -2.28 15.38
N SER A 119 25.05 -1.84 14.57
CA SER A 119 26.39 -2.44 14.54
C SER A 119 27.17 -2.27 15.83
N ASN A 120 26.84 -1.26 16.64
CA ASN A 120 27.54 -0.91 17.88
C ASN A 120 26.90 -1.48 19.15
N VAL A 121 25.73 -2.12 19.05
CA VAL A 121 25.05 -2.70 20.21
C VAL A 121 24.70 -4.16 19.91
N LYS A 122 25.18 -5.09 20.75
CA LYS A 122 24.68 -6.48 20.79
C LYS A 122 23.21 -6.46 21.27
N LEU A 123 22.27 -6.13 20.40
CA LEU A 123 20.83 -6.13 20.71
C LEU A 123 20.19 -7.38 20.15
N ASP A 124 20.08 -8.40 20.99
CA ASP A 124 19.27 -9.59 20.76
C ASP A 124 17.80 -9.38 21.20
N ARG A 125 17.38 -8.12 21.45
CA ARG A 125 16.01 -7.69 21.75
C ARG A 125 15.82 -6.24 21.28
N ASP A 126 14.86 -6.01 20.36
CA ASP A 126 14.22 -4.74 19.94
C ASP A 126 14.14 -4.50 18.41
N HIS A 127 14.06 -5.55 17.57
CA HIS A 127 13.82 -5.38 16.13
C HIS A 127 12.46 -4.70 15.83
N SER A 128 11.38 -5.09 16.51
CA SER A 128 10.05 -4.47 16.37
C SER A 128 10.03 -2.96 16.68
N PHE A 129 10.66 -2.56 17.79
CA PHE A 129 10.65 -1.17 18.26
C PHE A 129 11.27 -0.20 17.25
N TYR A 130 12.44 -0.57 16.69
CA TYR A 130 13.11 0.27 15.69
C TYR A 130 12.33 0.32 14.36
N ILE A 131 11.69 -0.78 13.96
CA ILE A 131 10.84 -0.80 12.74
C ILE A 131 9.68 0.19 12.89
N THR A 132 8.94 0.12 13.99
CA THR A 132 7.81 1.05 14.24
C THR A 132 8.29 2.51 14.32
N ASN A 133 9.42 2.78 14.97
CA ASN A 133 9.98 4.14 15.04
C ASN A 133 10.48 4.64 13.69
N LEU A 134 11.00 3.76 12.83
CA LEU A 134 11.37 4.10 11.46
C LEU A 134 10.12 4.48 10.65
N VAL A 135 9.04 3.67 10.73
CA VAL A 135 7.75 3.97 10.08
C VAL A 135 7.23 5.33 10.53
N PHE A 136 7.19 5.57 11.84
CA PHE A 136 6.80 6.88 12.39
C PHE A 136 7.68 8.02 11.87
N SER A 137 9.01 7.82 11.83
CA SER A 137 9.96 8.86 11.40
C SER A 137 9.79 9.21 9.92
N ILE A 138 9.52 8.23 9.06
CA ILE A 138 9.23 8.45 7.63
C ILE A 138 7.95 9.27 7.49
N LEU A 139 6.87 8.86 8.15
CA LEU A 139 5.58 9.56 8.09
C LEU A 139 5.67 10.99 8.65
N ARG A 140 6.43 11.19 9.73
CA ARG A 140 6.71 12.52 10.28
C ARG A 140 7.51 13.38 9.31
N ASN A 141 8.57 12.84 8.72
CA ASN A 141 9.37 13.55 7.71
C ASN A 141 8.55 13.90 6.46
N ALA A 142 7.56 13.05 6.13
CA ALA A 142 6.63 13.30 5.05
C ALA A 142 5.56 14.35 5.37
N ASN A 143 5.55 14.91 6.59
CA ASN A 143 4.50 15.78 7.14
C ASN A 143 3.10 15.14 7.12
N ALA A 144 3.00 13.81 7.18
CA ALA A 144 1.73 13.10 7.15
C ALA A 144 1.07 12.97 8.53
N LEU A 145 1.80 13.30 9.61
CA LEU A 145 1.35 13.19 11.00
C LEU A 145 1.03 14.58 11.56
N HIS A 146 -0.21 15.02 11.40
CA HIS A 146 -0.66 16.32 11.89
C HIS A 146 -0.98 16.29 13.40
N VAL A 147 -0.46 17.26 14.14
CA VAL A 147 -0.74 17.43 15.57
C VAL A 147 -2.04 18.20 15.74
N GLY A 148 -2.93 17.70 16.61
CA GLY A 148 -4.19 18.37 16.94
C GLY A 148 -5.32 18.15 15.92
N GLU A 149 -5.08 17.40 14.84
CA GLU A 149 -6.15 16.96 13.92
C GLU A 149 -6.92 15.80 14.55
N GLU A 150 -8.24 15.88 14.57
CA GLU A 150 -9.08 14.77 15.04
C GLU A 150 -9.04 13.59 14.05
N PRO A 151 -9.28 12.35 14.51
CA PRO A 151 -9.42 11.19 13.64
C PRO A 151 -10.36 11.44 12.46
N ASN A 152 -9.83 11.35 11.23
CA ASN A 152 -10.63 11.51 10.01
C ASN A 152 -10.11 10.68 8.81
N LEU A 153 -9.01 9.94 8.97
CA LEU A 153 -8.37 9.22 7.87
C LEU A 153 -8.89 7.78 7.74
N VAL A 154 -9.45 7.47 6.57
CA VAL A 154 -9.95 6.14 6.20
C VAL A 154 -9.00 5.52 5.17
N VAL A 155 -8.48 4.33 5.47
CA VAL A 155 -7.70 3.55 4.50
C VAL A 155 -8.66 2.78 3.60
N CYS A 156 -8.45 2.84 2.29
CA CYS A 156 -9.21 2.07 1.31
C CYS A 156 -8.28 1.11 0.55
N TRP A 157 -8.58 -0.19 0.64
CA TRP A 157 -7.88 -1.29 0.00
C TRP A 157 -8.78 -2.00 -1.01
N GLY A 158 -8.19 -2.57 -2.06
CA GLY A 158 -8.93 -3.29 -3.10
C GLY A 158 -8.11 -3.45 -4.39
N GLY A 159 -8.72 -4.04 -5.41
CA GLY A 159 -8.02 -4.42 -6.63
C GLY A 159 -7.51 -3.24 -7.46
N HIS A 160 -6.32 -3.40 -8.04
CA HIS A 160 -5.83 -2.54 -9.13
C HIS A 160 -6.58 -2.82 -10.45
N SER A 161 -7.01 -4.06 -10.66
CA SER A 161 -7.81 -4.54 -11.79
C SER A 161 -9.24 -4.81 -11.32
N ILE A 162 -10.17 -3.94 -11.71
CA ILE A 162 -11.59 -4.02 -11.36
C ILE A 162 -12.46 -3.63 -12.55
N ASN A 163 -13.70 -4.10 -12.55
CA ASN A 163 -14.67 -3.73 -13.59
C ASN A 163 -15.25 -2.30 -13.35
N GLU A 164 -16.03 -1.81 -14.32
CA GLU A 164 -16.61 -0.46 -14.25
C GLU A 164 -17.63 -0.30 -13.10
N ASN A 165 -18.39 -1.35 -12.77
CA ASN A 165 -19.39 -1.32 -11.70
C ASN A 165 -18.74 -1.22 -10.31
N GLU A 166 -17.69 -2.00 -10.07
CA GLU A 166 -16.86 -1.93 -8.86
C GLU A 166 -16.18 -0.56 -8.73
N TYR A 167 -15.63 -0.04 -9.83
CA TYR A 167 -15.03 1.29 -9.86
C TYR A 167 -16.05 2.38 -9.54
N TYR A 168 -17.24 2.32 -10.15
CA TYR A 168 -18.33 3.25 -9.89
C TYR A 168 -18.79 3.18 -8.43
N TYR A 169 -18.97 1.97 -7.89
CA TYR A 169 -19.34 1.75 -6.50
C TYR A 169 -18.32 2.36 -5.53
N ALA A 170 -17.03 2.08 -5.72
CA ALA A 170 -15.95 2.63 -4.90
C ALA A 170 -15.89 4.16 -4.96
N ARG A 171 -16.17 4.75 -6.14
CA ARG A 171 -16.33 6.19 -6.29
C ARG A 171 -17.53 6.73 -5.52
N GLN A 172 -18.66 6.03 -5.51
CA GLN A 172 -19.83 6.43 -4.69
C GLN A 172 -19.52 6.36 -3.20
N VAL A 173 -18.83 5.31 -2.72
CA VAL A 173 -18.36 5.22 -1.34
C VAL A 173 -17.44 6.39 -1.01
N GLY A 174 -16.46 6.68 -1.86
CA GLY A 174 -15.58 7.85 -1.72
C GLY A 174 -16.34 9.17 -1.60
N MET A 175 -17.36 9.38 -2.44
CA MET A 175 -18.21 10.58 -2.37
C MET A 175 -18.94 10.67 -1.02
N GLN A 176 -19.49 9.55 -0.54
CA GLN A 176 -20.17 9.50 0.75
C GLN A 176 -19.22 9.72 1.95
N LEU A 177 -17.95 9.30 1.84
CA LEU A 177 -16.91 9.63 2.81
C LEU A 177 -16.57 11.12 2.78
N GLY A 178 -16.38 11.69 1.58
CA GLY A 178 -16.09 13.12 1.42
C GLY A 178 -17.21 14.02 1.94
N LEU A 179 -18.47 13.62 1.75
CA LEU A 179 -19.65 14.29 2.34
C LEU A 179 -19.67 14.31 3.87
N ARG A 180 -18.83 13.50 4.53
CA ARG A 180 -18.69 13.42 5.99
C ARG A 180 -17.33 13.93 6.48
N GLU A 181 -16.61 14.65 5.61
CA GLU A 181 -15.31 15.26 5.90
C GLU A 181 -14.27 14.21 6.34
N LEU A 182 -14.34 13.02 5.74
CA LEU A 182 -13.34 11.98 5.94
C LEU A 182 -12.30 12.04 4.81
N ASN A 183 -11.04 11.92 5.19
CA ASN A 183 -9.88 11.85 4.29
C ASN A 183 -9.62 10.40 3.88
N ILE A 184 -8.86 10.22 2.80
CA ILE A 184 -8.63 8.90 2.19
C ILE A 184 -7.13 8.61 2.10
N CYS A 185 -6.76 7.40 2.50
CA CYS A 185 -5.43 6.82 2.26
C CYS A 185 -5.57 5.54 1.42
N THR A 186 -4.74 5.36 0.39
CA THR A 186 -4.73 4.15 -0.45
C THR A 186 -3.30 3.73 -0.81
N GLY A 187 -3.18 2.61 -1.52
CA GLY A 187 -1.96 2.15 -2.17
C GLY A 187 -1.51 2.95 -3.39
N CYS A 188 -2.09 4.12 -3.65
CA CYS A 188 -1.79 5.08 -4.73
C CYS A 188 -2.06 4.65 -6.18
N GLY A 189 -2.14 3.35 -6.49
CA GLY A 189 -2.36 2.83 -7.84
C GLY A 189 -3.73 3.11 -8.49
N PRO A 190 -4.06 2.41 -9.59
CA PRO A 190 -5.34 2.51 -10.28
C PRO A 190 -6.46 1.73 -9.57
N GLY A 191 -7.64 1.65 -10.20
CA GLY A 191 -8.76 0.85 -9.69
C GLY A 191 -9.31 1.39 -8.37
N ILE A 192 -9.42 0.53 -7.36
CA ILE A 192 -9.88 0.91 -6.01
C ILE A 192 -8.95 1.92 -5.35
N MET A 193 -7.66 1.94 -5.70
CA MET A 193 -6.73 2.90 -5.10
C MET A 193 -6.92 4.34 -5.61
N GLU A 194 -7.71 4.53 -6.68
CA GLU A 194 -8.03 5.82 -7.29
C GLU A 194 -9.50 6.23 -7.10
N ALA A 195 -10.45 5.29 -7.29
CA ALA A 195 -11.87 5.60 -7.36
C ALA A 195 -12.44 6.32 -6.11
N PRO A 196 -12.13 5.90 -4.87
CA PRO A 196 -12.59 6.58 -3.66
C PRO A 196 -12.08 8.02 -3.57
N MET A 197 -10.83 8.31 -3.96
CA MET A 197 -10.30 9.68 -3.98
C MET A 197 -11.08 10.56 -4.96
N LYS A 198 -11.42 10.05 -6.14
CA LYS A 198 -12.25 10.79 -7.13
C LYS A 198 -13.64 11.09 -6.59
N GLY A 199 -14.22 10.17 -5.83
CA GLY A 199 -15.49 10.39 -5.14
C GLY A 199 -15.36 11.46 -4.07
N ALA A 200 -14.39 11.30 -3.18
CA ALA A 200 -14.20 12.17 -2.03
C ALA A 200 -13.90 13.61 -2.44
N ALA A 201 -13.16 13.84 -3.53
CA ALA A 201 -12.93 15.18 -4.06
C ALA A 201 -14.25 15.93 -4.35
N VAL A 202 -15.26 15.23 -4.90
CA VAL A 202 -16.59 15.80 -5.12
C VAL A 202 -17.33 16.05 -3.81
N GLY A 203 -17.30 15.08 -2.89
CA GLY A 203 -17.94 15.21 -1.57
C GLY A 203 -17.35 16.34 -0.73
N HIS A 204 -16.02 16.46 -0.69
CA HIS A 204 -15.31 17.56 -0.03
C HIS A 204 -15.67 18.91 -0.65
N ALA A 205 -15.71 19.01 -1.99
CA ALA A 205 -16.11 20.24 -2.66
C ALA A 205 -17.55 20.66 -2.30
N GLN A 206 -18.48 19.71 -2.19
CA GLN A 206 -19.87 19.96 -1.77
C GLN A 206 -19.95 20.44 -0.30
N GLN A 207 -19.12 19.88 0.59
CA GLN A 207 -19.03 20.33 1.99
C GLN A 207 -18.15 21.58 2.18
N ARG A 208 -17.51 22.08 1.12
CA ARG A 208 -16.49 23.14 1.17
C ARG A 208 -15.31 22.78 2.08
N TYR A 209 -15.05 21.49 2.27
CA TYR A 209 -13.88 20.99 3.00
C TYR A 209 -12.62 21.33 2.20
N LYS A 210 -11.72 22.14 2.78
CA LYS A 210 -10.58 22.74 2.06
C LYS A 210 -9.32 21.89 2.14
N ASP A 211 -9.12 21.22 3.26
CA ASP A 211 -7.89 20.51 3.59
C ASP A 211 -8.07 19.02 3.32
N SER A 212 -8.50 18.68 2.10
CA SER A 212 -8.60 17.32 1.61
C SER A 212 -7.24 16.63 1.66
N ARG A 213 -7.14 15.51 2.35
CA ARG A 213 -5.94 14.68 2.39
C ARG A 213 -6.19 13.39 1.62
N PHE A 214 -5.45 13.22 0.53
CA PHE A 214 -5.44 12.03 -0.32
C PHE A 214 -4.04 11.44 -0.30
N ILE A 215 -3.83 10.58 0.70
CA ILE A 215 -2.53 9.98 1.00
C ILE A 215 -2.33 8.74 0.12
N GLY A 216 -1.29 8.74 -0.69
CA GLY A 216 -0.85 7.58 -1.45
C GLY A 216 0.39 6.97 -0.80
N MET A 217 0.31 5.71 -0.37
CA MET A 217 1.45 4.98 0.17
C MET A 217 1.91 3.92 -0.80
N THR A 218 3.18 3.94 -1.15
CA THR A 218 3.80 2.98 -2.06
C THR A 218 5.17 2.57 -1.55
N GLU A 219 5.85 1.69 -2.26
CA GLU A 219 7.21 1.27 -2.00
C GLU A 219 7.94 0.93 -3.32
N PRO A 220 9.28 0.92 -3.34
CA PRO A 220 10.08 0.76 -4.55
C PRO A 220 9.70 -0.41 -5.47
N SER A 221 9.35 -1.57 -4.91
CA SER A 221 9.14 -2.80 -5.68
C SER A 221 7.78 -2.85 -6.41
N ILE A 222 6.84 -1.98 -6.03
CA ILE A 222 5.47 -1.95 -6.57
C ILE A 222 5.12 -0.65 -7.28
N ILE A 223 5.79 0.48 -6.98
CA ILE A 223 5.44 1.80 -7.53
C ILE A 223 5.39 1.83 -9.06
N ALA A 224 6.20 1.02 -9.75
CA ALA A 224 6.19 0.95 -11.20
C ALA A 224 4.97 0.19 -11.77
N ALA A 225 4.50 -0.84 -11.06
CA ALA A 225 3.30 -1.60 -11.43
C ALA A 225 2.01 -0.87 -11.02
N GLU A 226 2.06 -0.14 -9.90
CA GLU A 226 0.95 0.62 -9.33
C GLU A 226 1.36 2.09 -9.14
N PRO A 227 1.53 2.86 -10.24
CA PRO A 227 2.00 4.23 -10.15
C PRO A 227 0.98 5.15 -9.47
N PRO A 228 1.44 6.18 -8.72
CA PRO A 228 0.57 7.07 -7.98
C PRO A 228 -0.37 7.83 -8.92
N ASN A 229 -1.67 7.69 -8.70
CA ASN A 229 -2.68 8.41 -9.47
C ASN A 229 -2.63 9.93 -9.19
N ALA A 230 -3.14 10.71 -10.15
CA ALA A 230 -3.00 12.17 -10.12
C ALA A 230 -3.78 12.88 -9.01
N LEU A 231 -4.66 12.19 -8.27
CA LEU A 231 -5.40 12.76 -7.14
C LEU A 231 -4.64 12.68 -5.82
N VAL A 232 -3.60 11.84 -5.74
CA VAL A 232 -2.71 11.80 -4.57
C VAL A 232 -2.09 13.18 -4.40
N ASN A 233 -2.28 13.77 -3.21
CA ASN A 233 -1.67 15.06 -2.85
C ASN A 233 -0.64 14.92 -1.71
N GLU A 234 -0.59 13.76 -1.04
CA GLU A 234 0.43 13.38 -0.08
C GLU A 234 0.99 12.01 -0.47
N LEU A 235 2.05 11.97 -1.29
CA LEU A 235 2.75 10.74 -1.64
C LEU A 235 3.80 10.40 -0.57
N ILE A 236 3.87 9.12 -0.20
CA ILE A 236 4.82 8.58 0.76
C ILE A 236 5.41 7.27 0.22
N ILE A 237 6.74 7.18 0.16
CA ILE A 237 7.46 5.98 -0.24
C ILE A 237 8.03 5.30 1.00
N MET A 238 7.48 4.14 1.32
CA MET A 238 7.99 3.26 2.39
C MET A 238 9.11 2.35 1.84
N PRO A 239 9.97 1.78 2.71
CA PRO A 239 11.14 1.02 2.25
C PRO A 239 10.77 -0.32 1.60
N ASP A 240 9.71 -0.94 2.08
CA ASP A 240 9.26 -2.29 1.72
C ASP A 240 7.76 -2.45 2.03
N ILE A 241 7.22 -3.60 1.63
CA ILE A 241 5.80 -3.95 1.75
C ILE A 241 5.36 -3.98 3.21
N GLU A 242 6.12 -4.60 4.10
CA GLU A 242 5.74 -4.74 5.51
C GLU A 242 5.67 -3.39 6.22
N LYS A 243 6.61 -2.49 5.94
CA LYS A 243 6.58 -1.13 6.49
C LYS A 243 5.47 -0.29 5.87
N ARG A 244 5.11 -0.52 4.60
CA ARG A 244 3.90 0.04 3.98
C ARG A 244 2.63 -0.45 4.69
N LEU A 245 2.51 -1.75 4.96
CA LEU A 245 1.39 -2.33 5.68
C LEU A 245 1.29 -1.80 7.12
N GLU A 246 2.42 -1.70 7.83
CA GLU A 246 2.47 -1.10 9.16
C GLU A 246 2.04 0.37 9.11
N ALA A 247 2.53 1.16 8.14
CA ALA A 247 2.15 2.55 7.99
C ALA A 247 0.63 2.72 7.85
N PHE A 248 -0.02 1.91 7.01
CA PHE A 248 -1.48 1.95 6.84
C PHE A 248 -2.21 1.77 8.18
N VAL A 249 -1.93 0.69 8.91
CA VAL A 249 -2.68 0.35 10.13
C VAL A 249 -2.37 1.30 11.28
N ARG A 250 -1.20 1.94 11.28
CA ARG A 250 -0.83 2.95 12.29
C ARG A 250 -1.57 4.27 12.09
N ILE A 251 -1.80 4.72 10.86
CA ILE A 251 -2.49 6.00 10.60
C ILE A 251 -4.00 5.84 10.35
N ALA A 252 -4.48 4.61 10.15
CA ALA A 252 -5.89 4.34 9.95
C ALA A 252 -6.71 4.69 11.20
N HIS A 253 -7.81 5.40 10.98
CA HIS A 253 -8.92 5.51 11.93
C HIS A 253 -10.10 4.61 11.54
N GLY A 254 -9.97 3.95 10.40
CA GLY A 254 -10.89 2.96 9.88
C GLY A 254 -10.43 2.47 8.52
N ILE A 255 -10.86 1.27 8.17
CA ILE A 255 -10.41 0.58 6.96
C ILE A 255 -11.64 0.10 6.18
N ILE A 256 -11.65 0.36 4.88
CA ILE A 256 -12.63 -0.16 3.93
C ILE A 256 -11.90 -1.03 2.92
N ILE A 257 -12.37 -2.27 2.76
CA ILE A 257 -11.82 -3.25 1.83
C ILE A 257 -12.87 -3.54 0.76
N PHE A 258 -12.53 -3.21 -0.48
CA PHE A 258 -13.30 -3.51 -1.67
C PHE A 258 -12.84 -4.84 -2.29
N PRO A 259 -13.58 -5.39 -3.29
CA PRO A 259 -13.11 -6.55 -4.02
C PRO A 259 -11.73 -6.32 -4.65
N GLY A 260 -10.90 -7.34 -4.56
CA GLY A 260 -9.55 -7.33 -5.09
C GLY A 260 -8.97 -8.73 -5.21
N GLY A 261 -7.75 -8.81 -5.72
CA GLY A 261 -7.02 -10.07 -5.91
C GLY A 261 -6.12 -10.42 -4.71
N PRO A 262 -4.97 -11.07 -4.95
CA PRO A 262 -4.12 -11.59 -3.88
C PRO A 262 -3.53 -10.49 -2.98
N GLY A 263 -3.21 -9.31 -3.51
CA GLY A 263 -2.69 -8.19 -2.69
C GLY A 263 -3.72 -7.67 -1.69
N THR A 264 -5.00 -7.61 -2.06
CA THR A 264 -6.08 -7.23 -1.15
C THR A 264 -6.34 -8.30 -0.08
N ALA A 265 -6.19 -9.58 -0.44
CA ALA A 265 -6.26 -10.68 0.52
C ALA A 265 -5.08 -10.65 1.51
N GLU A 266 -3.87 -10.30 1.05
CA GLU A 266 -2.69 -10.06 1.89
C GLU A 266 -2.97 -8.94 2.91
N GLU A 267 -3.50 -7.80 2.47
CA GLU A 267 -3.87 -6.66 3.32
C GLU A 267 -4.94 -7.05 4.36
N LEU A 268 -5.96 -7.81 3.98
CA LEU A 268 -6.99 -8.34 4.89
C LEU A 268 -6.39 -9.27 5.95
N LEU A 269 -5.57 -10.24 5.54
CA LEU A 269 -4.94 -11.18 6.47
C LEU A 269 -3.95 -10.50 7.40
N TYR A 270 -3.26 -9.46 6.92
CA TYR A 270 -2.38 -8.63 7.73
C TYR A 270 -3.15 -7.97 8.88
N ILE A 271 -4.25 -7.25 8.59
CA ILE A 271 -5.01 -6.59 9.63
C ILE A 271 -5.71 -7.57 10.58
N LEU A 272 -6.22 -8.70 10.06
CA LEU A 272 -6.83 -9.73 10.90
C LEU A 272 -5.80 -10.37 11.84
N GLY A 273 -4.60 -10.68 11.36
CA GLY A 273 -3.52 -11.21 12.21
C GLY A 273 -3.16 -10.25 13.35
N ILE A 274 -3.16 -8.94 13.09
CA ILE A 274 -2.97 -7.93 14.13
C ILE A 274 -4.14 -7.94 15.12
N LEU A 275 -5.37 -7.81 14.64
CA LEU A 275 -6.56 -7.65 15.50
C LEU A 275 -6.92 -8.92 16.30
N LEU A 276 -6.53 -10.09 15.80
CA LEU A 276 -6.67 -11.37 16.52
C LEU A 276 -5.68 -11.52 17.67
N ASN A 277 -4.59 -10.75 17.68
CA ASN A 277 -3.63 -10.78 18.79
C ASN A 277 -4.35 -10.37 20.09
N PRO A 278 -4.25 -11.16 21.18
CA PRO A 278 -4.91 -10.86 22.46
C PRO A 278 -4.58 -9.47 23.03
N ALA A 279 -3.39 -8.94 22.75
CA ALA A 279 -2.98 -7.60 23.17
C ALA A 279 -3.80 -6.47 22.53
N ASN A 280 -4.47 -6.74 21.40
CA ASN A 280 -5.27 -5.78 20.66
C ASN A 280 -6.77 -5.87 20.93
N LYS A 281 -7.21 -6.69 21.90
CA LYS A 281 -8.64 -6.88 22.19
C LYS A 281 -9.40 -5.59 22.52
N THR A 282 -8.70 -4.57 23.04
CA THR A 282 -9.27 -3.26 23.38
C THR A 282 -9.13 -2.23 22.25
N GLN A 283 -8.45 -2.58 21.15
CA GLN A 283 -8.29 -1.70 20.01
C GLN A 283 -9.65 -1.41 19.37
N THR A 284 -9.84 -0.15 19.01
CA THR A 284 -11.01 0.30 18.27
C THR A 284 -10.54 0.68 16.87
N LEU A 285 -10.90 -0.13 15.88
CA LEU A 285 -10.60 0.14 14.48
C LEU A 285 -11.71 -0.45 13.61
N PRO A 286 -12.64 0.39 13.08
CA PRO A 286 -13.72 -0.11 12.23
C PRO A 286 -13.16 -0.67 10.91
N LEU A 287 -13.54 -1.90 10.58
CA LEU A 287 -13.15 -2.61 9.37
C LEU A 287 -14.41 -3.03 8.60
N ILE A 288 -14.56 -2.54 7.37
CA ILE A 288 -15.73 -2.80 6.53
C ILE A 288 -15.28 -3.44 5.22
N LEU A 289 -15.88 -4.58 4.87
CA LEU A 289 -15.77 -5.19 3.55
C LEU A 289 -16.99 -4.78 2.73
N THR A 290 -16.80 -4.25 1.52
CA THR A 290 -17.93 -3.68 0.76
C THR A 290 -17.74 -3.70 -0.74
N GLY A 291 -18.83 -3.88 -1.48
CA GLY A 291 -18.84 -3.83 -2.94
C GLY A 291 -20.26 -3.74 -3.49
N PRO A 292 -20.40 -3.61 -4.82
CA PRO A 292 -21.70 -3.64 -5.47
C PRO A 292 -22.36 -5.01 -5.32
N LYS A 293 -23.66 -5.09 -5.62
CA LYS A 293 -24.45 -6.32 -5.48
C LYS A 293 -23.85 -7.55 -6.17
N GLU A 294 -23.23 -7.37 -7.33
CA GLU A 294 -22.59 -8.45 -8.10
C GLU A 294 -21.39 -9.10 -7.38
N CYS A 295 -20.84 -8.47 -6.33
CA CYS A 295 -19.71 -8.99 -5.55
C CYS A 295 -20.16 -9.84 -4.35
N GLU A 296 -21.45 -10.14 -4.20
CA GLU A 296 -21.96 -10.94 -3.08
C GLU A 296 -21.27 -12.32 -3.00
N GLU A 297 -21.14 -13.03 -4.13
CA GLU A 297 -20.42 -14.31 -4.18
C GLU A 297 -18.93 -14.18 -3.80
N TYR A 298 -18.29 -13.07 -4.16
CA TYR A 298 -16.90 -12.78 -3.78
C TYR A 298 -16.76 -12.66 -2.26
N PHE A 299 -17.65 -11.89 -1.61
CA PHE A 299 -17.59 -11.72 -0.16
C PHE A 299 -18.00 -12.98 0.61
N ILE A 300 -18.90 -13.81 0.06
CA ILE A 300 -19.19 -15.13 0.62
C ILE A 300 -17.94 -16.03 0.57
N ALA A 301 -17.19 -16.02 -0.53
CA ALA A 301 -15.96 -16.80 -0.64
C ALA A 301 -14.88 -16.33 0.36
N ILE A 302 -14.73 -15.01 0.52
CA ILE A 302 -13.82 -14.41 1.52
C ILE A 302 -14.25 -14.78 2.95
N ASP A 303 -15.53 -14.59 3.32
CA ASP A 303 -16.03 -14.89 4.67
C ASP A 303 -15.85 -16.38 5.00
N ASN A 304 -16.18 -17.27 4.07
CA ASN A 304 -15.99 -18.72 4.23
C ASN A 304 -14.50 -19.08 4.40
N PHE A 305 -13.60 -18.48 3.60
CA PHE A 305 -12.17 -18.71 3.73
C PHE A 305 -11.65 -18.26 5.09
N ILE A 306 -12.00 -17.04 5.53
CA ILE A 306 -11.60 -16.52 6.85
C ILE A 306 -12.18 -17.37 7.98
N ARG A 307 -13.45 -17.78 7.89
CA ARG A 307 -14.11 -18.63 8.89
C ARG A 307 -13.45 -20.00 8.99
N SER A 308 -13.16 -20.66 7.88
CA SER A 308 -12.53 -21.99 7.87
C SER A 308 -11.06 -21.98 8.29
N SER A 309 -10.34 -20.88 8.05
CA SER A 309 -8.91 -20.76 8.38
C SER A 309 -8.67 -20.15 9.76
N LEU A 310 -9.24 -18.98 10.04
CA LEU A 310 -9.01 -18.18 11.24
C LEU A 310 -10.14 -18.26 12.28
N GLY A 311 -11.24 -18.95 11.97
CA GLY A 311 -12.36 -19.18 12.89
C GLY A 311 -13.34 -18.01 13.00
N ASP A 312 -14.44 -18.25 13.74
CA ASP A 312 -15.55 -17.29 13.86
C ASP A 312 -15.16 -15.98 14.53
N GLU A 313 -14.17 -15.98 15.44
CA GLU A 313 -13.69 -14.76 16.09
C GLU A 313 -13.10 -13.77 15.08
N ALA A 314 -12.45 -14.26 14.02
CA ALA A 314 -11.94 -13.40 12.96
C ALA A 314 -13.07 -12.70 12.20
N THR A 315 -14.20 -13.38 11.99
CA THR A 315 -15.36 -12.84 11.27
C THR A 315 -16.09 -11.74 12.06
N LYS A 316 -15.88 -11.65 13.37
CA LYS A 316 -16.43 -10.57 14.22
C LYS A 316 -15.64 -9.26 14.12
N LEU A 317 -14.45 -9.30 13.56
CA LEU A 317 -13.56 -8.13 13.45
C LEU A 317 -13.91 -7.23 12.26
N TYR A 318 -14.78 -7.67 11.36
CA TYR A 318 -15.23 -6.89 10.21
C TYR A 318 -16.73 -6.96 10.01
N GLN A 319 -17.26 -6.00 9.24
CA GLN A 319 -18.64 -6.00 8.79
C GLN A 319 -18.69 -6.02 7.25
N ILE A 320 -19.50 -6.90 6.67
CA ILE A 320 -19.76 -6.90 5.22
C ILE A 320 -20.99 -6.02 4.94
N VAL A 321 -20.85 -5.05 4.04
CA VAL A 321 -21.93 -4.16 3.59
C VAL A 321 -22.00 -4.19 2.07
N ILE A 322 -23.09 -4.74 1.52
CA ILE A 322 -23.29 -4.88 0.08
C ILE A 322 -24.20 -3.76 -0.45
N ASP A 323 -23.81 -3.16 -1.57
CA ASP A 323 -24.63 -2.24 -2.36
C ASP A 323 -25.15 -0.99 -1.62
N SER A 324 -24.50 -0.57 -0.52
CA SER A 324 -24.92 0.62 0.25
C SER A 324 -23.78 1.59 0.60
N PRO A 325 -23.36 2.46 -0.34
CA PRO A 325 -22.29 3.44 -0.11
C PRO A 325 -22.56 4.38 1.06
N GLU A 326 -23.82 4.81 1.24
CA GLU A 326 -24.25 5.68 2.34
C GLU A 326 -24.06 4.98 3.69
N GLN A 327 -24.41 3.70 3.78
CA GLN A 327 -24.30 2.93 5.01
C GLN A 327 -22.83 2.73 5.39
N VAL A 328 -21.97 2.38 4.43
CA VAL A 328 -20.52 2.26 4.63
C VAL A 328 -19.96 3.54 5.26
N ALA A 329 -20.24 4.70 4.66
CA ALA A 329 -19.72 5.96 5.15
C ALA A 329 -20.31 6.38 6.51
N ARG A 330 -21.57 6.01 6.82
CA ARG A 330 -22.18 6.22 8.14
C ARG A 330 -21.51 5.38 9.22
N ILE A 331 -21.35 4.08 8.99
CA ILE A 331 -20.66 3.17 9.92
C ILE A 331 -19.25 3.68 10.15
N MET A 332 -18.55 4.08 9.08
CA MET A 332 -17.20 4.59 9.19
C MET A 332 -17.12 5.88 10.01
N LYS A 333 -18.01 6.85 9.77
CA LYS A 333 -18.03 8.11 10.54
C LYS A 333 -18.30 7.88 12.04
N GLU A 334 -19.20 6.97 12.38
CA GLU A 334 -19.44 6.61 13.79
C GLU A 334 -18.27 5.84 14.39
N GLY A 335 -17.69 4.89 13.64
CA GLY A 335 -16.49 4.15 14.05
C GLY A 335 -15.32 5.07 14.37
N VAL A 336 -15.05 6.06 13.51
CA VAL A 336 -14.00 7.06 13.71
C VAL A 336 -14.22 7.91 14.98
N LYS A 337 -15.47 8.21 15.36
CA LYS A 337 -15.78 8.85 16.66
C LYS A 337 -15.37 7.94 17.83
N HIS A 338 -15.64 6.64 17.75
CA HIS A 338 -15.20 5.69 18.77
C HIS A 338 -13.68 5.57 18.83
N VAL A 339 -12.97 5.64 17.69
CA VAL A 339 -11.50 5.71 17.68
C VAL A 339 -11.02 6.92 18.46
N LYS A 340 -11.58 8.11 18.23
CA LYS A 340 -11.25 9.32 19.00
C LYS A 340 -11.42 9.12 20.50
N SER A 341 -12.57 8.59 20.92
CA SER A 341 -12.83 8.31 22.34
C SER A 341 -11.86 7.29 22.93
N SER A 342 -11.51 6.25 22.18
CA SER A 342 -10.56 5.21 22.59
C SER A 342 -9.15 5.79 22.78
N ARG A 343 -8.63 6.54 21.80
CA ARG A 343 -7.31 7.20 21.89
C ARG A 343 -7.23 8.20 23.04
N LEU A 344 -8.31 8.96 23.28
CA LEU A 344 -8.40 9.85 24.45
C LEU A 344 -8.32 9.09 25.78
N ALA A 345 -9.04 7.97 25.90
CA ALA A 345 -9.10 7.19 27.13
C ALA A 345 -7.75 6.53 27.46
N THR A 346 -6.95 6.19 26.44
CA THR A 346 -5.65 5.54 26.60
C THR A 346 -4.46 6.50 26.58
N GLY A 347 -4.65 7.75 26.17
CA GLY A 347 -3.58 8.74 26.01
C GLY A 347 -2.72 8.52 24.75
N ASP A 348 -3.20 7.74 23.78
CA ASP A 348 -2.51 7.51 22.52
C ASP A 348 -2.73 8.66 21.53
N ALA A 349 -1.84 8.79 20.54
CA ALA A 349 -1.94 9.83 19.54
C ALA A 349 -3.10 9.57 18.56
N TYR A 350 -3.68 10.64 18.02
CA TYR A 350 -4.67 10.53 16.95
C TYR A 350 -3.99 10.12 15.64
N GLY A 351 -3.03 10.91 15.17
CA GLY A 351 -2.37 10.67 13.88
C GLY A 351 -1.53 9.40 13.78
N PHE A 352 -1.25 8.70 14.89
CA PHE A 352 -0.48 7.45 14.88
C PHE A 352 -0.89 6.54 16.06
N ASN A 353 -1.30 5.31 15.79
CA ASN A 353 -1.72 4.31 16.78
C ASN A 353 -0.51 3.59 17.38
N TRP A 354 0.08 4.11 18.46
CA TRP A 354 1.23 3.47 19.09
C TRP A 354 0.87 2.21 19.85
N LEU A 355 -0.33 2.17 20.44
CA LEU A 355 -0.76 1.07 21.30
C LEU A 355 -1.17 -0.19 20.53
N LEU A 356 -1.30 -0.11 19.20
CA LEU A 356 -1.51 -1.28 18.36
C LEU A 356 -0.28 -2.20 18.43
N LYS A 357 -0.45 -3.40 18.99
CA LYS A 357 0.62 -4.40 19.05
C LYS A 357 0.71 -5.12 17.71
N ILE A 358 1.85 -4.96 17.03
CA ILE A 358 2.16 -5.72 15.81
C ILE A 358 3.22 -6.75 16.19
N ASP A 359 3.01 -8.00 15.77
CA ASP A 359 3.97 -9.08 15.97
C ASP A 359 5.12 -8.99 14.95
N GLU A 360 6.33 -9.41 15.35
CA GLU A 360 7.51 -9.35 14.48
C GLU A 360 7.34 -10.16 13.19
N SER A 361 6.56 -11.25 13.24
CA SER A 361 6.22 -12.06 12.06
C SER A 361 5.52 -11.24 10.96
N LEU A 362 4.86 -10.14 11.32
CA LEU A 362 4.18 -9.21 10.43
C LEU A 362 5.05 -8.01 10.02
N GLN A 363 6.19 -7.76 10.69
CA GLN A 363 7.05 -6.60 10.42
C GLN A 363 8.28 -6.93 9.58
N HIS A 364 8.72 -8.18 9.58
CA HIS A 364 9.90 -8.61 8.83
C HIS A 364 9.57 -8.91 7.36
N PRO A 365 10.41 -8.43 6.42
CA PRO A 365 10.31 -8.78 5.01
C PRO A 365 10.27 -10.28 4.79
N PHE A 366 9.39 -10.71 3.90
CA PHE A 366 9.31 -12.10 3.46
C PHE A 366 9.87 -12.23 2.04
N ASP A 367 10.90 -13.04 1.86
CA ASP A 367 11.46 -13.38 0.55
C ASP A 367 10.76 -14.64 0.00
N PRO A 368 9.93 -14.54 -1.04
CA PRO A 368 9.15 -15.66 -1.55
C PRO A 368 10.00 -16.55 -2.48
N THR A 369 10.92 -17.31 -1.90
CA THR A 369 11.61 -18.42 -2.60
C THR A 369 10.73 -19.68 -2.56
N HIS A 370 10.99 -20.66 -3.44
CA HIS A 370 10.27 -21.95 -3.40
C HIS A 370 10.43 -22.66 -2.06
N GLU A 371 11.61 -22.55 -1.43
CA GLU A 371 11.89 -23.10 -0.10
C GLU A 371 11.03 -22.42 0.97
N ASN A 372 11.05 -21.08 1.01
CA ASN A 372 10.29 -20.32 2.01
C ASN A 372 8.78 -20.48 1.85
N MET A 373 8.28 -20.52 0.61
CA MET A 373 6.87 -20.75 0.31
C MET A 373 6.41 -22.16 0.72
N ALA A 374 7.24 -23.19 0.52
CA ALA A 374 6.94 -24.55 0.94
C ALA A 374 7.07 -24.77 2.46
N ALA A 375 7.83 -23.91 3.14
CA ALA A 375 8.07 -23.96 4.58
C ALA A 375 7.02 -23.20 5.42
N LEU A 376 6.06 -22.50 4.79
CA LEU A 376 4.98 -21.82 5.50
C LEU A 376 4.17 -22.80 6.34
N ASN A 377 3.91 -22.46 7.61
CA ASN A 377 3.07 -23.29 8.46
C ASN A 377 1.60 -22.96 8.18
N LEU A 378 0.97 -23.69 7.26
CA LEU A 378 -0.44 -23.49 6.89
C LEU A 378 -1.35 -24.52 7.57
N HIS A 379 -1.05 -24.87 8.82
CA HIS A 379 -1.83 -25.78 9.65
C HIS A 379 -2.54 -25.08 10.81
N LYS A 380 -3.58 -25.71 11.36
CA LYS A 380 -4.42 -25.16 12.44
C LYS A 380 -3.84 -25.34 13.85
N ASP A 381 -2.77 -26.12 14.00
CA ASP A 381 -2.10 -26.43 15.27
C ASP A 381 -1.10 -25.34 15.70
N GLN A 382 -1.51 -24.08 15.58
CA GLN A 382 -0.74 -22.91 15.98
C GLN A 382 -1.70 -21.77 16.41
N PRO A 383 -1.20 -20.74 17.11
CA PRO A 383 -1.97 -19.52 17.36
C PRO A 383 -2.53 -18.91 16.08
N VAL A 384 -3.78 -18.47 16.12
CA VAL A 384 -4.52 -18.01 14.94
C VAL A 384 -3.90 -16.78 14.28
N GLU A 385 -3.31 -15.91 15.09
CA GLU A 385 -2.58 -14.73 14.63
C GLU A 385 -1.30 -15.09 13.84
N LEU A 386 -0.66 -16.23 14.16
CA LEU A 386 0.51 -16.73 13.43
C LEU A 386 0.10 -17.41 12.13
N LEU A 387 -1.01 -18.16 12.14
CA LEU A 387 -1.60 -18.70 10.90
C LEU A 387 -1.99 -17.57 9.93
N ALA A 388 -2.58 -16.47 10.44
CA ALA A 388 -2.87 -15.30 9.63
C ALA A 388 -1.59 -14.67 9.03
N ALA A 389 -0.48 -14.64 9.79
CA ALA A 389 0.81 -14.14 9.31
C ALA A 389 1.39 -15.01 8.19
N ASP A 390 1.30 -16.34 8.28
CA ASP A 390 1.78 -17.24 7.22
C ASP A 390 0.87 -17.25 5.99
N LEU A 391 -0.45 -17.14 6.16
CA LEU A 391 -1.36 -16.91 5.05
C LEU A 391 -1.06 -15.57 4.36
N ARG A 392 -0.77 -14.50 5.11
CA ARG A 392 -0.34 -13.21 4.56
C ARG A 392 0.89 -13.39 3.67
N ARG A 393 1.92 -14.11 4.15
CA ARG A 393 3.14 -14.42 3.37
C ARG A 393 2.86 -15.22 2.12
N ALA A 394 1.94 -16.20 2.18
CA ALA A 394 1.52 -16.97 1.01
C ALA A 394 0.94 -16.06 -0.09
N PHE A 395 0.04 -15.14 0.27
CA PHE A 395 -0.50 -14.17 -0.69
C PHE A 395 0.55 -13.18 -1.19
N SER A 396 1.47 -12.72 -0.32
CA SER A 396 2.61 -11.87 -0.71
C SER A 396 3.50 -12.55 -1.76
N GLY A 397 3.76 -13.85 -1.60
CA GLY A 397 4.49 -14.64 -2.59
C GLY A 397 3.75 -14.80 -3.91
N ILE A 398 2.42 -14.97 -3.90
CA ILE A 398 1.60 -14.98 -5.12
C ILE A 398 1.66 -13.63 -5.84
N VAL A 399 1.58 -12.52 -5.10
CA VAL A 399 1.76 -11.17 -5.66
C VAL A 399 3.14 -11.04 -6.30
N ALA A 400 4.20 -11.43 -5.59
CA ALA A 400 5.56 -11.37 -6.11
C ALA A 400 5.74 -12.19 -7.40
N GLY A 401 5.21 -13.42 -7.43
CA GLY A 401 5.25 -14.28 -8.61
C GLY A 401 4.46 -13.75 -9.82
N ASN A 402 3.49 -12.86 -9.60
CA ASN A 402 2.65 -12.29 -10.66
C ASN A 402 3.19 -10.98 -11.24
N VAL A 403 3.71 -10.07 -10.39
CA VAL A 403 4.00 -8.68 -10.81
C VAL A 403 5.42 -8.19 -10.48
N LYS A 404 6.18 -8.90 -9.63
CA LYS A 404 7.55 -8.49 -9.25
C LYS A 404 8.58 -9.24 -10.09
N GLU A 405 9.55 -8.53 -10.64
CA GLU A 405 10.56 -9.07 -11.55
C GLU A 405 11.29 -10.30 -10.97
N PHE A 406 11.74 -10.21 -9.72
CA PHE A 406 12.45 -11.32 -9.07
C PHE A 406 11.57 -12.56 -8.89
N GLY A 407 10.28 -12.37 -8.55
CA GLY A 407 9.33 -13.46 -8.36
C GLY A 407 9.00 -14.13 -9.70
N MET A 408 8.70 -13.34 -10.73
CA MET A 408 8.48 -13.83 -12.09
C MET A 408 9.67 -14.64 -12.63
N LYS A 409 10.90 -14.21 -12.32
CA LYS A 409 12.12 -14.93 -12.68
C LYS A 409 12.21 -16.30 -11.98
N LEU A 410 11.97 -16.36 -10.67
CA LEU A 410 11.95 -17.62 -9.92
C LEU A 410 10.90 -18.60 -10.47
N ILE A 411 9.73 -18.10 -10.83
CA ILE A 411 8.67 -18.92 -11.44
C ILE A 411 9.08 -19.45 -12.82
N ALA A 412 9.76 -18.63 -13.63
CA ALA A 412 10.25 -19.05 -14.94
C ALA A 412 11.35 -20.11 -14.84
N GLU A 413 12.23 -20.01 -13.83
CA GLU A 413 13.37 -20.91 -13.64
C GLU A 413 12.99 -22.24 -12.94
N HIS A 414 12.12 -22.19 -11.94
CA HIS A 414 11.83 -23.34 -11.06
C HIS A 414 10.38 -23.85 -11.13
N GLY A 415 9.49 -23.17 -11.88
CA GLY A 415 8.07 -23.48 -11.94
C GLY A 415 7.25 -22.82 -10.82
N PRO A 416 5.95 -23.18 -10.67
CA PRO A 416 5.07 -22.56 -9.68
C PRO A 416 5.50 -22.84 -8.23
N TYR A 417 5.17 -21.92 -7.32
CA TYR A 417 5.30 -22.15 -5.88
C TYR A 417 4.39 -23.28 -5.41
N LYS A 418 4.90 -24.17 -4.56
CA LYS A 418 4.11 -25.26 -3.97
C LYS A 418 3.66 -24.87 -2.57
N LEU A 419 2.36 -24.75 -2.38
CA LEU A 419 1.75 -24.46 -1.08
C LEU A 419 1.12 -25.74 -0.53
N GLN A 420 1.44 -26.07 0.71
CA GLN A 420 0.98 -27.26 1.41
C GLN A 420 0.56 -26.88 2.84
N GLY A 421 -0.37 -27.63 3.42
CA GLY A 421 -0.91 -27.31 4.74
C GLY A 421 -2.06 -28.21 5.13
N ASP A 422 -2.90 -27.72 6.04
CA ASP A 422 -4.14 -28.40 6.42
C ASP A 422 -5.07 -28.59 5.20
N PRO A 423 -5.61 -29.80 4.95
CA PRO A 423 -6.43 -30.06 3.76
C PRO A 423 -7.66 -29.16 3.63
N GLU A 424 -8.27 -28.75 4.74
CA GLU A 424 -9.43 -27.85 4.71
C GLU A 424 -9.01 -26.43 4.32
N ILE A 425 -7.90 -25.92 4.89
CA ILE A 425 -7.34 -24.61 4.53
C ILE A 425 -6.93 -24.60 3.07
N MET A 426 -6.19 -25.61 2.60
CA MET A 426 -5.72 -25.70 1.21
C MET A 426 -6.88 -25.74 0.22
N LYS A 427 -7.94 -26.50 0.52
CA LYS A 427 -9.15 -26.54 -0.31
C LYS A 427 -9.83 -25.17 -0.39
N GLN A 428 -9.96 -24.46 0.73
CA GLN A 428 -10.58 -23.12 0.72
C GLN A 428 -9.70 -22.08 0.04
N LEU A 429 -8.37 -22.18 0.20
CA LEU A 429 -7.41 -21.35 -0.51
C LEU A 429 -7.50 -21.55 -2.03
N ASP A 430 -7.55 -22.80 -2.50
CA ASP A 430 -7.71 -23.12 -3.93
C ASP A 430 -9.05 -22.56 -4.48
N ASN A 431 -10.15 -22.73 -3.74
CA ASN A 431 -11.45 -22.16 -4.12
C ASN A 431 -11.40 -20.63 -4.24
N LEU A 432 -10.79 -19.96 -3.25
CA LEU A 432 -10.65 -18.51 -3.24
C LEU A 432 -9.81 -18.02 -4.43
N LEU A 433 -8.65 -18.63 -4.66
CA LEU A 433 -7.76 -18.24 -5.74
C LEU A 433 -8.37 -18.52 -7.14
N ARG A 434 -9.11 -19.63 -7.30
CA ARG A 434 -9.89 -19.89 -8.53
C ARG A 434 -10.97 -18.84 -8.75
N SER A 435 -11.60 -18.34 -7.68
CA SER A 435 -12.58 -17.25 -7.78
C SER A 435 -11.93 -15.96 -8.31
N PHE A 436 -10.71 -15.65 -7.87
CA PHE A 436 -9.96 -14.49 -8.35
C PHE A 436 -9.61 -14.61 -9.83
N ILE A 437 -9.23 -15.82 -10.29
CA ILE A 437 -8.97 -16.08 -11.71
C ILE A 437 -10.25 -15.90 -12.54
N LYS A 438 -11.37 -16.49 -12.10
CA LYS A 438 -12.66 -16.42 -12.82
C LYS A 438 -13.16 -14.98 -12.98
N GLN A 439 -12.79 -14.10 -12.06
CA GLN A 439 -13.20 -12.70 -12.00
C GLN A 439 -12.13 -11.73 -12.54
N ASP A 440 -11.10 -12.22 -13.25
CA ASP A 440 -10.01 -11.42 -13.84
C ASP A 440 -9.28 -10.50 -12.83
N ARG A 441 -9.10 -10.98 -11.59
CA ARG A 441 -8.46 -10.22 -10.50
C ARG A 441 -6.96 -10.47 -10.35
N MET A 442 -6.41 -11.41 -11.12
CA MET A 442 -4.99 -11.78 -11.08
C MET A 442 -4.13 -10.98 -12.08
N LYS A 443 -4.74 -10.41 -13.12
CA LYS A 443 -4.08 -9.69 -14.21
C LYS A 443 -5.08 -8.76 -14.90
N LEU A 444 -4.63 -7.66 -15.51
CA LEU A 444 -5.52 -6.80 -16.29
C LEU A 444 -6.12 -7.53 -17.52
N PRO A 445 -7.39 -7.25 -17.90
CA PRO A 445 -8.00 -7.80 -19.11
C PRO A 445 -7.26 -7.39 -20.38
N GLY A 446 -7.28 -8.26 -21.40
CA GLY A 446 -6.75 -7.96 -22.75
C GLY A 446 -5.41 -8.61 -23.11
N GLY A 447 -4.86 -9.45 -22.22
CA GLY A 447 -3.66 -10.25 -22.46
C GLY A 447 -3.93 -11.75 -22.71
N THR A 448 -2.87 -12.55 -22.59
CA THR A 448 -2.96 -14.02 -22.53
C THR A 448 -3.65 -14.50 -21.25
N ALA A 449 -4.31 -15.66 -21.32
CA ALA A 449 -4.93 -16.30 -20.16
C ALA A 449 -3.92 -16.41 -19.00
N TYR A 450 -4.37 -16.04 -17.79
CA TYR A 450 -3.54 -16.09 -16.58
C TYR A 450 -3.05 -17.52 -16.32
N LYS A 451 -1.73 -17.67 -16.15
CA LYS A 451 -1.10 -18.91 -15.70
C LYS A 451 -0.74 -18.76 -14.22
N PRO A 452 -1.30 -19.58 -13.33
CA PRO A 452 -0.98 -19.52 -11.91
C PRO A 452 0.52 -19.63 -11.64
N CYS A 453 1.04 -18.73 -10.80
CA CYS A 453 2.41 -18.81 -10.26
C CYS A 453 2.51 -19.76 -9.05
N TYR A 454 1.44 -20.49 -8.74
CA TYR A 454 1.30 -21.34 -7.57
C TYR A 454 0.61 -22.67 -7.93
N GLU A 455 0.83 -23.66 -7.09
CA GLU A 455 0.22 -24.99 -7.10
C GLU A 455 -0.16 -25.34 -5.65
N ILE A 456 -1.44 -25.65 -5.43
CA ILE A 456 -1.92 -26.12 -4.11
C ILE A 456 -1.75 -27.64 -4.04
N CYS A 457 -0.97 -28.10 -3.07
CA CYS A 457 -0.72 -29.51 -2.80
C CYS A 457 -1.71 -30.00 -1.71
N TYR A 458 -2.33 -31.16 -1.96
CA TYR A 458 -3.34 -31.78 -1.09
C TYR A 458 -2.80 -32.97 -0.31
#